data_AF-A0A924VVL2-F1
#
_entry.id   AF-A0A924VVL2-F1
#
_cell.length_a   1.000
_cell.length_b   1.000
_cell.length_c   1.000
_cell.angle_alpha   90.00
_cell.angle_beta   90.00
_cell.angle_gamma   90.00
#
_symmetry.space_group_name_H-M   'P 1'
#
loop_
_entity.id
_entity.type
_entity.pdbx_description
1 polymer ?
#
loop_
_entity_poly.entity_id
_entity_poly.type
_entity_poly.pdbx_seq_one_letter_code
_entity_poly.pdbx_strand_id
1 'polypeptide(L)' 'SSSIAKFIEKKGEGIHHIAFEVENIYTEMERLKNEGFILLNETPKHGADNKLVCYIHPKSANGVLIELCQEIK' A
#
# COMPACT_ATOMS: atom_id res chain seq x y z
N SER A 1 -17.16 -9.39 -4.92
CA SER A 1 -16.54 -9.58 -3.60
C SER A 1 -15.46 -8.53 -3.38
N SER A 2 -15.46 -7.85 -2.23
CA SER A 2 -14.45 -6.84 -1.89
C SER A 2 -13.08 -7.46 -1.65
N SER A 3 -12.01 -6.65 -1.65
CA SER A 3 -10.66 -7.09 -1.26
C SER A 3 -10.64 -7.71 0.14
N ILE A 4 -11.35 -7.07 1.07
CA ILE A 4 -11.51 -7.53 2.47
C ILE A 4 -12.23 -8.88 2.53
N ALA A 5 -13.34 -9.05 1.79
CA ALA A 5 -14.07 -10.32 1.77
C ALA A 5 -13.16 -11.47 1.27
N LYS A 6 -12.40 -11.23 0.20
CA LYS A 6 -11.43 -12.21 -0.34
C LYS A 6 -10.28 -12.48 0.64
N PHE A 7 -9.87 -11.49 1.43
CA PHE A 7 -8.84 -11.67 2.46
C PHE A 7 -9.36 -12.58 3.58
N ILE A 8 -10.55 -12.27 4.13
CA ILE A 8 -11.17 -13.06 5.21
C ILE A 8 -11.40 -14.50 4.76
N GLU A 9 -11.91 -14.72 3.55
CA GLU A 9 -12.14 -16.06 2.99
C GLU A 9 -10.84 -16.89 2.90
N LYS A 10 -9.71 -16.26 2.58
CA LYS A 10 -8.42 -16.95 2.36
C LYS A 10 -7.56 -17.07 3.61
N LYS A 11 -7.68 -16.14 4.56
CA LYS A 11 -6.74 -15.97 5.68
C LYS A 11 -7.41 -15.95 7.05
N GLY A 12 -8.74 -15.87 7.11
CA GLY A 12 -9.48 -15.60 8.35
C GLY A 12 -9.45 -14.12 8.72
N GLU A 13 -10.11 -13.78 9.82
CA GLU A 13 -10.09 -12.43 10.39
C GLU A 13 -8.71 -12.09 10.97
N GLY A 14 -8.30 -10.82 10.87
CA GLY A 14 -7.00 -10.36 11.36
C GLY A 14 -6.55 -9.05 10.72
N ILE A 15 -5.27 -8.71 10.91
CA ILE A 15 -4.66 -7.50 10.33
C ILE A 15 -4.54 -7.69 8.81
N HIS A 16 -5.17 -6.79 8.04
CA HIS A 16 -5.17 -6.86 6.57
C HIS A 16 -3.93 -6.20 5.95
N HIS A 17 -3.56 -4.99 6.41
CA HIS A 17 -2.38 -4.25 5.98
C HIS A 17 -1.98 -3.21 7.03
N ILE A 18 -0.81 -2.61 6.85
CA ILE A 18 -0.31 -1.48 7.65
C ILE A 18 -0.13 -0.29 6.71
N ALA A 19 -0.60 0.89 7.12
CA ALA A 19 -0.42 2.12 6.37
C ALA A 19 0.62 3.03 7.03
N PHE A 20 1.55 3.56 6.22
CA PHE A 20 2.51 4.58 6.64
C PHE A 20 2.20 5.88 5.92
N GLU A 21 2.07 6.95 6.70
CA GLU A 21 1.96 8.29 6.15
C GLU A 21 3.34 8.78 5.70
N VAL A 22 3.38 9.39 4.52
CA VAL A 22 4.61 9.91 3.91
C VAL A 22 4.41 11.36 3.46
N GLU A 23 5.48 12.14 3.48
CA GLU A 23 5.43 13.55 3.08
C GLU A 23 5.29 13.74 1.56
N ASN A 24 6.03 12.95 0.77
CA ASN A 24 5.95 12.92 -0.69
C ASN A 24 5.90 11.48 -1.21
N ILE A 25 4.71 11.06 -1.65
CA ILE A 25 4.46 9.69 -2.11
C ILE A 25 5.21 9.36 -3.39
N TYR A 26 5.42 10.32 -4.29
CA TYR A 26 6.16 10.08 -5.54
C TYR A 26 7.64 9.82 -5.25
N THR A 27 8.25 10.62 -4.37
CA THR A 27 9.64 10.44 -3.95
C THR A 27 9.83 9.11 -3.22
N GLU A 28 8.93 8.76 -2.29
CA GLU A 28 9.03 7.49 -1.56
C GLU A 28 8.79 6.26 -2.44
N MET A 29 7.87 6.34 -3.40
CA MET A 29 7.67 5.29 -4.39
C MET A 29 8.94 5.03 -5.19
N GLU A 30 9.63 6.06 -5.67
CA GLU A 30 10.88 5.91 -6.41
C GLU A 30 12.03 5.38 -5.53
N ARG A 31 12.17 5.87 -4.30
CA ARG A 31 13.16 5.32 -3.34
C ARG A 31 12.95 3.83 -3.10
N LEU A 32 11.71 3.43 -2.82
CA LEU A 32 11.37 2.03 -2.53
C LEU A 32 11.54 1.12 -3.76
N LYS A 33 11.20 1.58 -4.97
CA LYS A 33 11.51 0.85 -6.20
C LYS A 33 13.02 0.61 -6.34
N ASN A 34 13.84 1.64 -6.10
CA ASN A 34 15.30 1.56 -6.18
C ASN A 34 15.91 0.64 -5.12
N GLU A 35 15.26 0.48 -3.97
CA GLU A 35 15.62 -0.48 -2.92
C GLU A 35 15.13 -1.92 -3.19
N GLY A 36 14.43 -2.14 -4.31
CA GLY A 36 13.98 -3.46 -4.75
C GLY A 36 12.59 -3.87 -4.27
N PHE A 37 11.82 -2.94 -3.71
CA PHE A 37 10.41 -3.19 -3.37
C PHE A 37 9.53 -3.23 -4.63
N ILE A 38 8.54 -4.11 -4.62
CA ILE A 38 7.57 -4.26 -5.70
C ILE A 38 6.34 -3.42 -5.34
N LEU A 39 6.10 -2.34 -6.08
CA LEU A 39 4.86 -1.58 -5.95
C LEU A 39 3.73 -2.24 -6.74
N LEU A 40 2.50 -2.22 -6.20
CA LEU A 40 1.31 -2.71 -6.89
C LEU A 40 0.85 -1.74 -8.00
N ASN A 41 1.25 -0.48 -7.93
CA ASN A 41 0.87 0.56 -8.89
C ASN A 41 2.11 1.39 -9.26
N GLU A 42 2.23 1.74 -10.55
CA GLU A 42 3.34 2.57 -11.04
C GLU A 42 3.22 4.02 -10.58
N THR A 43 1.98 4.50 -10.40
CA THR A 43 1.60 5.82 -9.91
C THR A 43 0.63 5.70 -8.72
N PRO A 44 0.65 6.66 -7.77
CA PRO A 44 -0.29 6.65 -6.66
C PRO A 44 -1.72 6.90 -7.16
N LYS A 45 -2.70 6.42 -6.40
CA LYS A 45 -4.13 6.56 -6.70
C LYS A 45 -4.83 7.39 -5.63
N HIS A 46 -5.98 7.96 -5.94
CA HIS A 46 -6.85 8.52 -4.90
C HIS A 46 -7.40 7.39 -4.02
N GLY A 47 -7.14 7.49 -2.73
CA GLY A 47 -7.61 6.60 -1.68
C GLY A 47 -8.73 7.24 -0.85
N ALA A 48 -8.95 6.69 0.34
CA ALA A 48 -9.87 7.26 1.32
C ALA A 48 -9.34 8.60 1.87
N ASP A 49 -10.23 9.36 2.54
CA ASP A 49 -9.89 10.56 3.30
C ASP A 49 -9.06 11.63 2.56
N ASN A 50 -9.32 11.81 1.25
CA ASN A 50 -8.60 12.76 0.40
C ASN A 50 -7.07 12.53 0.39
N LYS A 51 -6.65 11.26 0.36
CA LYS A 51 -5.23 10.87 0.30
C LYS A 51 -4.84 10.28 -1.04
N LEU A 52 -3.58 10.48 -1.42
CA LEU A 52 -2.91 9.64 -2.41
C LEU A 52 -2.43 8.37 -1.74
N VAL A 53 -2.60 7.23 -2.38
CA VAL A 53 -2.20 5.91 -1.85
C VAL A 53 -1.44 5.08 -2.88
N CYS A 54 -0.49 4.28 -2.39
CA CYS A 54 0.21 3.26 -3.17
C CYS A 54 0.46 2.05 -2.26
N TYR A 55 0.52 0.85 -2.83
CA TYR A 55 0.72 -0.36 -2.05
C TYR A 55 2.01 -1.06 -2.43
N ILE A 56 2.71 -1.61 -1.44
CA ILE A 56 3.87 -2.49 -1.61
C ILE A 56 3.41 -3.94 -1.54
N HIS A 57 3.79 -4.73 -2.54
CA HIS A 57 3.41 -6.12 -2.65
C HIS A 57 4.03 -6.95 -1.51
N PRO A 58 3.26 -7.80 -0.79
CA PRO A 58 3.76 -8.62 0.34
C PRO A 58 4.99 -9.47 0.04
N LYS A 59 5.12 -9.93 -1.20
CA LYS A 59 6.29 -10.66 -1.73
C LYS A 59 7.63 -9.95 -1.51
N SER A 60 7.66 -8.62 -1.54
CA SER A 60 8.88 -7.84 -1.24
C SER A 60 8.87 -7.23 0.16
N ALA A 61 7.85 -7.51 0.98
CA ALA A 61 7.64 -6.91 2.29
C ALA A 61 7.35 -7.96 3.37
N ASN A 62 8.07 -9.08 3.35
CA ASN A 62 8.01 -10.16 4.34
C ASN A 62 6.57 -10.67 4.64
N GLY A 63 5.71 -10.70 3.62
CA GLY A 63 4.33 -11.19 3.74
C GLY A 63 3.32 -10.14 4.22
N VAL A 64 3.73 -8.89 4.45
CA VAL A 64 2.84 -7.81 4.88
C VAL A 64 2.44 -6.94 3.68
N LEU A 65 1.14 -6.70 3.50
CA LEU A 65 0.67 -5.67 2.58
C LEU A 65 0.91 -4.31 3.25
N ILE A 66 1.67 -3.44 2.61
CA ILE A 66 1.98 -2.11 3.13
C ILE A 66 1.32 -1.07 2.22
N GLU A 67 0.65 -0.08 2.82
CA GLU A 67 0.13 1.10 2.16
C GLU A 67 1.03 2.30 2.48
N LEU A 68 1.37 3.09 1.46
CA LEU A 68 1.87 4.45 1.61
C LEU A 68 0.69 5.38 1.41
N CYS A 69 0.50 6.36 2.29
CA CYS A 69 -0.55 7.36 2.14
C CYS A 69 0.01 8.78 2.33
N GLN A 70 -0.52 9.74 1.57
CA GLN A 70 -0.16 11.15 1.66
C GLN A 70 -1.42 12.01 1.58
N GLU A 71 -1.58 12.97 2.48
CA GLU A 71 -2.65 13.97 2.39
C GLU A 71 -2.53 14.83 1.12
N ILE A 72 -3.67 15.05 0.47
CA ILE A 72 -3.80 16.01 -0.63
C ILE A 72 -4.23 17.34 0.01
N LYS A 73 -3.36 18.34 -0.11
CA LYS A 73 -3.59 19.71 0.38
C LYS A 73 -4.25 20.57 -0.68
#